data_AF-A0A8E8KA02-F1
#
_entry.id   AF-A0A8E8KA02-F1
#
_cell.length_a   1.000
_cell.length_b   1.000
_cell.length_c   1.000
_cell.angle_alpha   90.00
_cell.angle_beta   90.00
_cell.angle_gamma   90.00
#
_symmetry.space_group_name_H-M   'P 1'
#
loop_
_entity.id
_entity.type
_entity.pdbx_description
1 polymer ?
#
loop_
_entity_poly.entity_id
_entity_poly.type
_entity_poly.pdbx_seq_one_letter_code
_entity_poly.pdbx_strand_id
1 'polypeptide(L)'
;MTDSDPSRSADVATLRYLGRAFGRRDEVRQTSLFPSNKPESLVVTLDVEYYPESVDGVSLEVRAYTNGDFHVSYHERRAGDRRGCRWDRHDQPHNTRDHFHPLPDAATDAAVDRSYATDLTRVIEGAVLPWVDERVGALWESDTS
;
A
#
# COMPACT_ATOMS: atom_id res chain seq x y z
N MET A 1 -28.15 -1.83 3.18
CA MET A 1 -27.81 -0.41 3.00
C MET A 1 -26.81 -0.08 4.09
N THR A 2 -25.52 -0.14 3.77
CA THR A 2 -24.48 0.30 4.70
C THR A 2 -24.47 1.81 4.67
N ASP A 3 -24.82 2.40 5.81
CA ASP A 3 -24.68 3.82 6.08
C ASP A 3 -23.19 4.15 5.89
N SER A 4 -22.84 4.77 4.76
CA SER A 4 -21.51 5.29 4.56
C SER A 4 -21.36 6.45 5.53
N ASP A 5 -20.53 6.27 6.56
CA ASP A 5 -20.13 7.36 7.44
C ASP A 5 -19.69 8.56 6.56
N PRO A 6 -20.45 9.67 6.55
CA PRO A 6 -20.18 10.81 5.67
C PRO A 6 -18.82 11.47 5.98
N SER A 7 -18.17 11.11 7.09
CA SER A 7 -16.80 11.53 7.41
C SER A 7 -15.71 10.87 6.55
N ARG A 8 -16.05 9.83 5.78
CA ARG A 8 -15.07 8.97 5.10
C ARG A 8 -15.25 8.92 3.58
N SER A 9 -15.41 10.08 2.93
CA SER A 9 -15.43 10.16 1.46
C SER A 9 -14.03 10.01 0.87
N ALA A 10 -13.92 9.29 -0.25
CA ALA A 10 -12.65 9.10 -0.95
C ALA A 10 -12.05 10.44 -1.43
N ASP A 11 -10.77 10.66 -1.14
CA ASP A 11 -10.00 11.76 -1.70
C ASP A 11 -9.55 11.43 -3.14
N VAL A 12 -10.48 11.59 -4.07
CA VAL A 12 -10.27 11.32 -5.50
C VAL A 12 -9.13 12.17 -6.07
N ALA A 13 -8.91 13.39 -5.57
CA ALA A 13 -7.89 14.29 -6.08
C ALA A 13 -6.49 13.75 -5.76
N THR A 14 -6.27 13.34 -4.50
CA THR A 14 -5.01 12.72 -4.06
C THR A 14 -4.77 11.39 -4.77
N LEU A 15 -5.78 10.51 -4.87
CA LEU A 15 -5.63 9.23 -5.57
C LEU A 15 -5.31 9.40 -7.07
N ARG A 16 -5.91 10.39 -7.74
CA ARG A 16 -5.61 10.69 -9.15
C ARG A 16 -4.22 11.30 -9.32
N TYR A 17 -3.77 12.13 -8.37
CA TYR A 17 -2.40 12.64 -8.37
C TYR A 17 -1.40 11.49 -8.23
N LEU A 18 -1.57 10.64 -7.21
CA LEU A 18 -0.71 9.48 -6.97
C LEU A 18 -0.71 8.54 -8.17
N GLY A 19 -1.88 8.25 -8.77
CA GLY A 19 -1.96 7.39 -9.96
C GLY A 19 -1.13 7.91 -11.15
N ARG A 20 -1.04 9.23 -11.33
CA ARG A 20 -0.16 9.85 -12.33
C ARG A 20 1.30 9.85 -11.91
N ALA A 21 1.59 10.03 -10.63
CA ALA A 21 2.96 10.01 -10.11
C ALA A 21 3.56 8.61 -10.24
N PHE A 22 2.84 7.57 -9.80
CA PHE A 22 3.24 6.16 -9.97
C PHE A 22 3.38 5.78 -11.44
N GLY A 23 2.45 6.18 -12.31
CA GLY A 23 2.51 5.84 -13.74
C GLY A 23 3.69 6.44 -14.52
N ARG A 24 4.55 7.24 -13.88
CA ARG A 24 5.79 7.77 -14.47
C ARG A 24 7.04 7.05 -13.96
N ARG A 25 6.89 6.05 -13.11
CA ARG A 25 8.00 5.26 -12.57
C ARG A 25 8.23 4.02 -13.43
N ASP A 26 9.49 3.69 -13.66
CA ASP A 26 9.87 2.54 -14.49
C ASP A 26 9.46 1.21 -13.82
N GLU A 27 9.48 1.15 -12.48
CA GLU A 27 9.10 -0.05 -11.72
C GLU A 27 7.57 -0.29 -11.68
N VAL A 28 6.77 0.60 -12.27
CA VAL A 28 5.31 0.51 -12.28
C VAL A 28 4.81 0.04 -13.62
N ARG A 29 4.24 -1.17 -13.65
CA ARG A 29 3.66 -1.77 -14.85
C ARG A 29 2.33 -1.14 -15.26
N GLN A 30 1.50 -0.78 -14.28
CA GLN A 30 0.17 -0.21 -14.50
C GLN A 30 -0.36 0.51 -13.25
N THR A 31 -1.14 1.57 -13.46
CA THR A 31 -2.02 2.14 -12.43
C THR A 31 -3.49 1.99 -12.84
N SER A 32 -4.36 1.71 -11.87
CA SER A 32 -5.81 1.57 -12.05
C SER A 32 -6.53 2.33 -10.96
N LEU A 33 -7.19 3.42 -11.33
CA LEU A 33 -8.01 4.21 -10.42
C LEU A 33 -9.44 3.66 -10.40
N PHE A 34 -9.91 3.24 -9.23
CA PHE A 34 -11.26 2.69 -8.99
C PHE A 34 -11.61 1.50 -9.90
N PRO A 35 -10.79 0.43 -9.92
CA PRO A 35 -11.18 -0.78 -10.63
C PRO A 35 -12.48 -1.34 -10.04
N SER A 36 -13.28 -2.02 -10.87
CA SER A 36 -14.63 -2.47 -10.52
C SER A 36 -14.70 -3.35 -9.27
N ASN A 37 -13.63 -4.09 -8.96
CA ASN A 37 -13.53 -4.96 -7.79
C ASN A 37 -12.96 -4.27 -6.53
N LYS A 38 -12.42 -3.04 -6.65
CA LYS A 38 -11.89 -2.23 -5.53
C LYS A 38 -12.31 -0.77 -5.72
N PRO A 39 -13.60 -0.45 -5.52
CA PRO A 39 -14.05 0.93 -5.56
C PRO A 39 -13.27 1.76 -4.53
N GLU A 40 -13.11 3.06 -4.81
CA GLU A 40 -12.41 4.01 -3.93
C GLU A 40 -10.91 3.75 -3.68
N SER A 41 -10.32 2.76 -4.36
CA SER A 41 -8.88 2.50 -4.33
C SER A 41 -8.16 2.95 -5.59
N LEU A 42 -6.91 3.38 -5.44
CA LEU A 42 -5.90 3.31 -6.49
C LEU A 42 -5.15 1.98 -6.35
N VAL A 43 -5.08 1.19 -7.42
CA VAL A 43 -4.23 -0.01 -7.48
C VAL A 43 -3.04 0.29 -8.39
N VAL A 44 -1.84 0.06 -7.89
CA VAL A 44 -0.58 0.18 -8.61
C VAL A 44 0.01 -1.22 -8.74
N THR A 45 0.09 -1.74 -9.96
CA THR A 45 0.77 -3.01 -10.25
C THR A 45 2.23 -2.70 -10.51
N LEU A 46 3.12 -3.30 -9.71
CA LEU A 46 4.56 -3.19 -9.90
C LEU A 46 5.01 -4.21 -10.94
N ASP A 47 6.06 -3.87 -11.68
CA ASP A 47 6.60 -4.76 -12.70
C ASP A 47 7.39 -5.89 -12.04
N VAL A 48 6.95 -7.13 -12.28
CA VAL A 48 7.54 -8.33 -11.70
C VAL A 48 8.93 -8.63 -12.28
N GLU A 49 9.31 -8.01 -13.40
CA GLU A 49 10.67 -8.12 -13.95
C GLU A 49 11.74 -7.55 -13.00
N TYR A 50 11.35 -6.72 -12.03
CA TYR A 50 12.26 -6.21 -10.98
C TYR A 50 12.39 -7.15 -9.77
N TYR A 51 11.70 -8.29 -9.78
CA TYR A 51 11.63 -9.24 -8.65
C TYR A 51 12.22 -10.60 -9.03
N PRO A 52 12.65 -11.42 -8.05
CA PRO A 52 13.08 -12.79 -8.32
C PRO A 52 11.98 -13.66 -8.92
N GLU A 53 12.34 -14.71 -9.65
CA GLU A 53 11.40 -15.61 -10.33
C GLU A 53 10.35 -16.23 -9.40
N SER A 54 10.66 -16.35 -8.11
CA SER A 54 9.74 -16.86 -7.10
C SER A 54 8.54 -15.94 -6.80
N VAL A 55 8.53 -14.69 -7.29
CA VAL A 55 7.46 -13.70 -7.11
C VAL A 55 6.67 -13.53 -8.42
N ASP A 56 5.38 -13.88 -8.40
CA ASP A 56 4.51 -13.87 -9.59
C ASP A 56 3.55 -12.67 -9.70
N GLY A 57 3.54 -11.79 -8.70
CA GLY A 57 2.72 -10.59 -8.74
C GLY A 57 2.94 -9.68 -7.57
N VAL A 58 3.00 -8.36 -7.82
CA VAL A 58 3.16 -7.35 -6.78
C VAL A 58 2.24 -6.16 -7.04
N SER A 59 1.61 -5.66 -5.98
CA SER A 59 0.78 -4.45 -6.07
C SER A 59 0.80 -3.62 -4.80
N LEU A 60 0.63 -2.31 -4.98
CA LEU A 60 0.19 -1.41 -3.92
C LEU A 60 -1.30 -1.10 -4.10
N GLU A 61 -2.07 -1.16 -3.02
CA GLU A 61 -3.44 -0.63 -2.96
C GLU A 61 -3.45 0.59 -2.04
N VAL A 62 -3.90 1.73 -2.56
CA VAL A 62 -3.97 2.99 -1.83
C VAL A 62 -5.43 3.43 -1.71
N ARG A 63 -5.87 3.65 -0.49
CA ARG A 63 -7.12 4.36 -0.16
C ARG A 63 -6.77 5.63 0.61
N ALA A 64 -7.41 6.72 0.23
CA ALA A 64 -7.22 8.02 0.85
C ALA A 64 -8.59 8.66 1.05
N TYR A 65 -8.78 9.33 2.19
CA TYR A 65 -10.06 9.94 2.55
C TYR A 65 -9.88 11.43 2.85
N THR A 66 -10.93 12.21 2.61
CA THR A 66 -10.90 13.68 2.76
C THR A 66 -10.67 14.16 4.20
N ASN A 67 -10.85 13.28 5.18
CA ASN A 67 -10.55 13.54 6.60
C ASN A 67 -9.06 13.31 6.96
N GLY A 68 -8.23 12.95 5.98
CA GLY A 68 -6.80 12.67 6.13
C GLY A 68 -6.46 11.22 6.47
N ASP A 69 -7.45 10.35 6.65
CA ASP A 69 -7.22 8.92 6.86
C ASP A 69 -6.76 8.25 5.56
N PHE A 70 -5.98 7.19 5.69
CA PHE A 70 -5.53 6.40 4.55
C PHE A 70 -5.22 4.96 4.93
N HIS A 71 -5.20 4.09 3.92
CA HIS A 71 -4.69 2.73 4.01
C HIS A 71 -3.82 2.50 2.78
N VAL A 72 -2.58 2.11 2.98
CA VAL A 72 -1.69 1.70 1.89
C VAL A 72 -1.30 0.25 2.15
N SER A 73 -1.65 -0.65 1.25
CA SER A 73 -1.32 -2.08 1.37
C SER A 73 -0.30 -2.47 0.31
N TYR A 74 0.75 -3.17 0.71
CA TYR A 74 1.59 -3.91 -0.21
C TYR A 74 1.13 -5.37 -0.26
N HIS A 75 1.05 -5.92 -1.47
CA HIS A 75 0.77 -7.33 -1.68
C HIS A 75 1.80 -7.94 -2.61
N GLU A 76 2.40 -9.03 -2.17
CA GLU A 76 3.22 -9.92 -2.99
C GLU A 76 2.54 -11.29 -3.11
N ARG A 77 2.69 -11.88 -4.28
CA ARG A 77 2.22 -13.22 -4.59
C ARG A 77 3.40 -14.09 -5.04
N ARG A 78 3.37 -15.33 -4.58
CA ARG A 78 4.30 -16.40 -4.94
C ARG A 78 3.47 -17.66 -5.22
N ALA A 79 4.10 -18.69 -5.78
CA ALA A 79 3.43 -19.97 -6.03
C ALA A 79 2.79 -20.54 -4.74
N GLY A 80 1.48 -20.39 -4.60
CA GLY A 80 0.70 -20.87 -3.45
C GLY A 80 0.74 -19.99 -2.19
N ASP A 81 1.40 -18.83 -2.21
CA ASP A 81 1.54 -17.95 -1.04
C ASP A 81 1.21 -16.48 -1.39
N ARG A 82 0.61 -15.76 -0.45
CA ARG A 82 0.33 -14.33 -0.56
C ARG A 82 0.76 -13.66 0.72
N ARG A 83 1.61 -12.66 0.59
CA ARG A 83 2.06 -11.86 1.72
C ARG A 83 1.70 -10.40 1.53
N GLY A 84 1.58 -9.69 2.63
CA GLY A 84 1.35 -8.25 2.61
C GLY A 84 1.68 -7.57 3.93
N CYS A 85 1.90 -6.28 3.82
CA CYS A 85 2.00 -5.36 4.93
C CYS A 85 1.11 -4.14 4.63
N ARG A 86 0.85 -3.32 5.66
CA ARG A 86 -0.06 -2.18 5.53
C ARG A 86 0.37 -1.00 6.38
N TRP A 87 0.26 0.21 5.83
CA TRP A 87 0.40 1.47 6.55
C TRP A 87 -0.97 2.10 6.68
N ASP A 88 -1.38 2.37 7.91
CA ASP A 88 -2.70 2.87 8.23
C ASP A 88 -2.63 4.18 8.99
N ARG A 89 -3.54 5.08 8.62
CA ARG A 89 -3.93 6.23 9.42
C ARG A 89 -5.44 6.18 9.62
N HIS A 90 -5.88 5.88 10.83
CA HIS A 90 -7.27 5.99 11.24
C HIS A 90 -7.39 5.92 12.77
N ASP A 91 -8.47 6.47 13.32
CA ASP A 91 -8.72 6.38 14.76
C ASP A 91 -9.01 4.92 15.16
N GLN A 92 -8.38 4.44 16.23
CA GLN A 92 -8.63 3.14 16.87
C GLN A 92 -8.43 3.24 18.40
N PRO A 93 -9.09 2.37 19.18
CA PRO A 93 -8.95 2.35 20.63
C PRO A 93 -7.66 1.68 21.15
N HIS A 94 -6.90 0.98 20.31
CA HIS A 94 -5.81 0.09 20.76
C HIS A 94 -4.40 0.48 20.26
N ASN A 95 -4.28 1.32 19.24
CA ASN A 95 -3.02 1.78 18.66
C ASN A 95 -3.01 3.31 18.50
N THR A 96 -1.84 3.90 18.24
CA THR A 96 -1.80 5.28 17.74
C THR A 96 -2.50 5.38 16.39
N ARG A 97 -3.03 6.57 16.09
CA ARG A 97 -3.74 6.86 14.83
C ARG A 97 -2.96 6.39 13.60
N ASP A 98 -1.64 6.53 13.64
CA ASP A 98 -0.70 6.03 12.63
C ASP A 98 -0.09 4.70 13.10
N HIS A 99 -0.19 3.65 12.29
CA HIS A 99 0.41 2.35 12.61
C HIS A 99 0.73 1.52 11.37
N PHE A 100 1.68 0.60 11.52
CA PHE A 100 2.14 -0.33 10.48
C PHE A 100 1.81 -1.76 10.86
N HIS A 101 1.17 -2.49 9.94
CA HIS A 101 0.98 -3.93 10.02
C HIS A 101 2.08 -4.64 9.20
N PRO A 102 2.97 -5.44 9.82
CA PRO A 102 4.08 -6.07 9.12
C PRO A 102 3.67 -7.26 8.25
N LEU A 103 4.61 -7.73 7.43
CA LEU A 103 4.56 -9.04 6.80
C LEU A 103 4.49 -10.16 7.88
N PRO A 104 3.98 -11.36 7.55
CA PRO A 104 3.53 -11.78 6.22
C PRO A 104 2.07 -11.46 5.90
N ASP A 105 1.23 -11.15 6.88
CA ASP A 105 -0.22 -11.21 6.72
C ASP A 105 -0.93 -9.93 7.16
N ALA A 106 -0.18 -8.88 7.50
CA ALA A 106 -0.69 -7.63 8.04
C ALA A 106 -1.62 -7.86 9.26
N ALA A 107 -1.27 -8.82 10.12
CA ALA A 107 -2.07 -9.17 11.28
C ALA A 107 -2.33 -7.99 12.22
N THR A 108 -3.54 -7.93 12.78
CA THR A 108 -3.97 -6.81 13.63
C THR A 108 -3.20 -6.74 14.95
N ASP A 109 -2.89 -7.90 15.54
CA ASP A 109 -2.14 -8.01 16.80
C ASP A 109 -0.63 -7.76 16.64
N ALA A 110 -0.11 -7.82 15.41
CA ALA A 110 1.28 -7.50 15.09
C ALA A 110 1.50 -6.02 14.74
N ALA A 111 0.46 -5.19 14.82
CA ALA A 111 0.53 -3.78 14.46
C ALA A 111 1.49 -3.00 15.36
N VAL A 112 2.30 -2.13 14.77
CA VAL A 112 3.27 -1.32 15.48
C VAL A 112 3.01 0.16 15.22
N ASP A 113 2.94 0.93 16.30
CA ASP A 113 2.77 2.38 16.26
C ASP A 113 3.87 3.06 15.42
N ARG A 114 3.45 4.08 14.68
CA ARG A 114 4.31 4.91 13.81
C ARG A 114 3.86 6.36 13.90
N SER A 115 4.68 7.23 13.32
CA SER A 115 4.32 8.63 13.06
C SER A 115 4.61 8.92 11.60
N TYR A 116 3.58 9.21 10.82
CA TYR A 116 3.70 9.51 9.40
C TYR A 116 3.60 11.01 9.14
N ALA A 117 4.09 11.46 7.98
CA ALA A 117 3.83 12.82 7.51
C ALA A 117 2.32 13.08 7.37
N THR A 118 1.89 14.32 7.53
CA THR A 118 0.47 14.69 7.39
C THR A 118 -0.04 14.42 5.97
N ASP A 119 0.78 14.72 4.96
CA ASP A 119 0.46 14.54 3.54
C ASP A 119 0.74 13.10 3.11
N LEU A 120 -0.27 12.40 2.58
CA LEU A 120 -0.14 11.03 2.07
C LEU A 120 0.94 10.91 0.98
N THR A 121 1.16 11.93 0.15
CA THR A 121 2.23 11.90 -0.86
C THR A 121 3.60 11.78 -0.21
N ARG A 122 3.83 12.49 0.90
CA ARG A 122 5.06 12.39 1.71
C ARG A 122 5.17 11.06 2.44
N VAL A 123 4.05 10.44 2.83
CA VAL A 123 4.07 9.08 3.40
C VAL A 123 4.48 8.05 2.34
N ILE A 124 3.95 8.17 1.12
CA ILE A 124 4.35 7.31 -0.01
C ILE A 124 5.86 7.44 -0.25
N GLU A 125 6.37 8.66 -0.38
CA GLU A 125 7.80 8.93 -0.65
C GLU A 125 8.72 8.54 0.51
N GLY A 126 8.32 8.80 1.75
CA GLY A 126 9.20 8.66 2.92
C GLY A 126 9.10 7.33 3.65
N ALA A 127 8.03 6.56 3.45
CA ALA A 127 7.80 5.31 4.17
C ALA A 127 7.49 4.12 3.26
N VAL A 128 6.58 4.28 2.29
CA VAL A 128 6.13 3.14 1.48
C VAL A 128 7.15 2.76 0.41
N LEU A 129 7.62 3.73 -0.38
CA LEU A 129 8.57 3.46 -1.45
C LEU A 129 9.93 2.96 -0.94
N PRO A 130 10.54 3.57 0.12
CA PRO A 130 11.77 3.03 0.69
C PRO A 130 11.60 1.60 1.21
N TRP A 131 10.46 1.28 1.83
CA TRP A 131 10.19 -0.09 2.28
C TRP A 131 10.05 -1.07 1.11
N VAL A 132 9.41 -0.65 0.01
CA VAL A 132 9.30 -1.49 -1.20
C VAL A 132 10.69 -1.76 -1.77
N ASP A 133 11.56 -0.74 -1.83
CA ASP A 133 12.93 -0.88 -2.34
C ASP A 133 13.76 -1.84 -1.45
N GLU A 134 13.67 -1.69 -0.12
CA GLU A 134 14.29 -2.61 0.84
C GLU A 134 13.74 -4.05 0.70
N ARG A 135 12.42 -4.19 0.49
CA ARG A 135 11.79 -5.49 0.29
C ARG A 135 12.31 -6.17 -0.97
N VAL A 136 12.40 -5.45 -2.08
CA VAL A 136 12.98 -5.97 -3.34
C VAL A 136 14.40 -6.48 -3.10
N GLY A 137 15.25 -5.70 -2.42
CA GLY A 137 16.61 -6.13 -2.08
C GLY A 137 16.63 -7.43 -1.27
N ALA A 138 15.85 -7.50 -0.19
CA ALA A 138 15.77 -8.68 0.67
C ALA A 138 15.24 -9.93 -0.07
N LEU A 139 14.35 -9.74 -1.06
CA LEU A 139 13.85 -10.82 -1.90
C LEU A 139 14.97 -11.42 -2.76
N TRP A 140 15.80 -10.59 -3.38
CA TRP A 140 16.95 -11.05 -4.18
C TRP A 140 18.03 -11.75 -3.34
N GLU A 141 18.32 -11.25 -2.14
CA GLU A 141 19.25 -11.91 -1.21
C GLU A 141 18.77 -13.30 -0.79
N SER A 142 17.46 -13.43 -0.57
CA SER A 142 16.83 -14.70 -0.15
C SER A 142 16.77 -15.72 -1.28
N ASP A 143 16.66 -15.29 -2.53
CA ASP A 143 16.60 -16.17 -3.72
C ASP A 143 17.99 -16.70 -4.11
N THR A 144 19.06 -16.00 -3.71
CA THR A 144 20.47 -16.38 -3.98
C THR A 144 21.05 -17.32 -2.91
N SER A 145 20.34 -17.51 -1.78
CA SER A 145 20.80 -18.26 -0.61
C SER A 145 20.43 -19.74 -0.61
#